data_AF-A0A954Q1I0-F1
#
_entry.id   AF-A0A954Q1I0-F1
#
_cell.length_a   1.000
_cell.length_b   1.000
_cell.length_c   1.000
_cell.angle_alpha   90.00
_cell.angle_beta   90.00
_cell.angle_gamma   90.00
#
_symmetry.space_group_name_H-M   'P 1'
#
loop_
_entity.id
_entity.type
_entity.pdbx_description
1 polymer ?
#
loop_
_entity_poly.entity_id
_entity_poly.type
_entity_poly.pdbx_seq_one_letter_code
_entity_poly.pdbx_strand_id
1 'polypeptide(L)'
;DSDRMPLRSRLLAIPELRERYMKYIHQIAEQSLDWERLKPSIDRYRELISPIVKADTKMLDTYEAFLATTGTDQSSNERMSLRQFAEQRSEFLLKSH
;
A
#
# COMPACT_ATOMS: atom_id res chain seq x y z
N ASP A 1 1.58 21.88 9.73
CA ASP A 1 1.06 22.23 8.40
C ASP A 1 2.15 21.99 7.36
N SER A 2 1.84 21.71 6.09
CA SER A 2 2.87 21.53 5.05
C SER A 2 2.77 22.63 4.01
N ASP A 3 3.79 23.49 3.94
CA ASP A 3 3.88 24.60 2.97
C ASP A 3 3.75 24.14 1.51
N ARG A 4 3.99 22.85 1.25
CA ARG A 4 3.86 22.25 -0.09
C ARG A 4 2.41 21.94 -0.50
N MET A 5 1.43 22.05 0.42
CA MET A 5 0.02 21.70 0.16
C MET A 5 -0.98 22.72 0.74
N PRO A 6 -0.89 24.02 0.36
CA PRO A 6 -1.65 25.09 0.99
C PRO A 6 -3.17 25.00 0.80
N LEU A 7 -3.64 24.33 -0.27
CA LEU A 7 -5.08 24.07 -0.47
C LEU A 7 -5.58 23.03 0.54
N ARG A 8 -4.83 21.94 0.74
CA ARG A 8 -5.20 20.89 1.69
C ARG A 8 -5.34 21.45 3.10
N SER A 9 -4.37 22.27 3.53
CA SER A 9 -4.36 22.94 4.83
C SER A 9 -5.62 23.78 5.05
N ARG A 10 -6.00 24.60 4.06
CA ARG A 10 -7.22 25.42 4.13
C ARG A 10 -8.50 24.61 4.16
N LEU A 11 -8.58 23.53 3.36
CA LEU A 11 -9.76 22.65 3.37
C LEU A 11 -9.90 21.90 4.69
N LEU A 12 -8.80 21.40 5.25
CA LEU A 12 -8.82 20.64 6.51
C LEU A 12 -8.98 21.53 7.75
N ALA A 13 -8.85 22.84 7.63
CA ALA A 13 -9.21 23.79 8.68
C ALA A 13 -10.74 23.93 8.85
N ILE A 14 -11.53 23.57 7.82
CA ILE A 14 -13.00 23.61 7.87
C ILE A 14 -13.49 22.28 8.50
N PRO A 15 -14.20 22.31 9.65
CA PRO A 15 -14.55 21.09 10.41
C PRO A 15 -15.32 20.04 9.60
N GLU A 16 -16.29 20.45 8.81
CA GLU A 16 -17.16 19.55 8.02
C GLU A 16 -16.36 18.86 6.91
N LEU A 17 -15.43 19.59 6.28
CA LEU A 17 -14.57 19.05 5.23
C LEU A 17 -13.51 18.12 5.80
N ARG A 18 -12.97 18.43 6.98
CA ARG A 18 -12.06 17.56 7.71
C ARG A 18 -12.74 16.25 8.10
N GLU A 19 -13.96 16.29 8.63
CA GLU A 19 -14.73 15.09 8.95
C GLU A 19 -14.97 14.24 7.71
N ARG A 20 -15.39 14.86 6.60
CA ARG A 20 -15.58 14.15 5.32
C ARG A 20 -14.29 13.53 4.81
N TYR A 21 -13.16 14.23 4.94
CA TYR A 21 -11.86 13.69 4.58
C TYR A 21 -11.51 12.45 5.41
N MET A 22 -11.72 12.50 6.73
CA MET A 22 -11.46 11.33 7.59
C MET A 22 -12.35 10.13 7.25
N LYS A 23 -13.61 10.35 6.86
CA LYS A 23 -14.48 9.27 6.35
C LYS A 23 -13.87 8.58 5.12
N TYR A 24 -13.30 9.33 4.18
CA TYR A 24 -12.61 8.73 3.03
C TYR A 24 -11.34 7.99 3.42
N ILE A 25 -10.58 8.52 4.39
CA ILE A 25 -9.38 7.84 4.89
C ILE A 25 -9.73 6.49 5.54
N HIS A 26 -10.77 6.45 6.38
CA HIS A 26 -11.26 5.19 6.96
C HIS A 26 -11.73 4.23 5.87
N GLN A 27 -12.50 4.72 4.90
CA GLN A 27 -12.94 3.90 3.77
C GLN A 27 -11.75 3.28 3.00
N ILE A 28 -10.70 4.07 2.75
CA ILE A 28 -9.48 3.58 2.09
C ILE A 28 -8.81 2.50 2.96
N ALA A 29 -8.65 2.76 4.26
CA ALA A 29 -8.00 1.84 5.19
C ALA A 29 -8.75 0.50 5.29
N GLU A 30 -10.08 0.53 5.38
CA GLU A 30 -10.92 -0.67 5.55
C GLU A 30 -11.19 -1.42 4.25
N GLN A 31 -11.25 -0.72 3.12
CA GLN A 31 -11.74 -1.31 1.86
C GLN A 31 -10.67 -1.44 0.80
N SER A 32 -9.78 -0.47 0.70
CA SER A 32 -8.76 -0.44 -0.35
C SER A 32 -7.44 -1.05 0.10
N LEU A 33 -7.12 -0.97 1.40
CA LEU A 33 -5.92 -1.57 2.01
C LEU A 33 -6.18 -2.91 2.70
N ASP A 34 -7.41 -3.42 2.66
CA ASP A 34 -7.72 -4.79 3.11
C ASP A 34 -6.96 -5.81 2.24
N TRP A 35 -6.10 -6.60 2.89
CA TRP A 35 -5.24 -7.56 2.23
C TRP A 35 -6.04 -8.60 1.45
N GLU A 36 -7.18 -9.06 1.98
CA GLU A 36 -8.00 -10.08 1.31
C GLU A 36 -8.61 -9.56 0.00
N ARG A 37 -8.79 -8.24 -0.12
CA ARG A 37 -9.25 -7.58 -1.35
C ARG A 37 -8.11 -7.28 -2.32
N LEU A 38 -6.94 -6.92 -1.81
CA LEU A 38 -5.77 -6.62 -2.64
C LEU A 38 -5.11 -7.87 -3.22
N LYS A 39 -5.02 -8.94 -2.42
CA LYS A 39 -4.30 -10.17 -2.76
C LYS A 39 -4.67 -10.75 -4.13
N PRO A 40 -5.95 -10.90 -4.53
CA PRO A 40 -6.29 -11.46 -5.84
C PRO A 40 -5.72 -10.66 -7.02
N SER A 41 -5.70 -9.32 -6.92
CA SER A 41 -5.14 -8.47 -7.98
C SER A 41 -3.63 -8.58 -8.03
N ILE A 42 -2.96 -8.58 -6.87
CA ILE A 42 -1.51 -8.75 -6.77
C ILE A 42 -1.09 -10.10 -7.33
N ASP A 43 -1.78 -11.18 -6.95
CA ASP A 43 -1.51 -12.53 -7.45
C ASP A 43 -1.63 -12.60 -8.97
N ARG A 44 -2.70 -12.03 -9.53
CA ARG A 44 -2.90 -11.99 -10.99
C ARG A 44 -1.77 -11.26 -11.70
N TYR A 45 -1.37 -10.07 -11.22
CA TYR A 45 -0.28 -9.33 -11.85
C TYR A 45 1.07 -10.04 -11.69
N ARG A 46 1.31 -10.61 -10.51
CA ARG A 46 2.52 -11.39 -10.22
C ARG A 46 2.64 -12.59 -11.16
N GLU A 47 1.55 -13.34 -11.38
CA GLU A 47 1.51 -14.48 -12.29
C GLU A 47 1.82 -14.05 -13.74
N LEU A 48 1.23 -12.94 -14.19
CA LEU A 48 1.41 -12.44 -15.56
C LEU A 48 2.87 -12.08 -15.86
N ILE A 49 3.61 -11.51 -14.90
CA ILE A 49 4.98 -11.01 -15.13
C ILE A 49 6.07 -11.92 -14.58
N SER A 50 5.75 -12.86 -13.70
CA SER A 50 6.73 -13.75 -13.04
C SER A 50 7.69 -14.44 -14.02
N PRO A 51 7.24 -15.01 -15.16
CA PRO A 51 8.16 -15.62 -16.13
C PRO A 51 9.13 -14.62 -16.76
N ILE A 52 8.67 -13.39 -17.00
CA ILE A 52 9.47 -12.31 -17.59
C ILE A 52 10.52 -11.84 -16.59
N VAL A 53 10.11 -11.61 -15.33
CA VAL A 53 11.02 -11.22 -14.25
C VAL A 53 12.10 -12.30 -14.01
N LYS A 54 11.71 -13.58 -14.04
CA LYS A 54 12.65 -14.69 -13.85
C LYS A 54 13.70 -14.80 -14.96
N ALA A 55 13.36 -14.40 -16.18
CA ALA A 55 14.25 -14.44 -17.33
C ALA A 55 15.11 -13.17 -17.50
N ASP A 56 14.83 -12.11 -16.73
CA ASP A 56 15.53 -10.83 -16.86
C ASP A 56 16.92 -10.88 -16.21
N THR A 57 17.95 -10.86 -17.05
CA THR A 57 19.36 -10.87 -16.61
C THR A 57 19.92 -9.47 -16.32
N LYS A 58 19.14 -8.41 -16.54
CA LYS A 58 19.53 -7.01 -16.31
C LYS A 58 18.89 -6.41 -15.06
N MET A 59 18.01 -7.13 -14.37
CA MET A 59 17.34 -6.63 -13.17
C MET A 59 18.35 -6.40 -12.04
N LEU A 60 18.19 -5.31 -11.30
CA LEU A 60 19.04 -4.98 -10.15
C LEU A 60 18.75 -5.84 -8.91
N ASP A 61 17.59 -6.50 -8.91
CA ASP A 61 17.08 -7.31 -7.81
C ASP A 61 16.89 -8.76 -8.25
N THR A 62 16.78 -9.67 -7.27
CA THR A 62 16.61 -11.10 -7.54
C THR A 62 15.14 -11.46 -7.74
N TYR A 63 14.89 -12.59 -8.44
CA TYR A 63 13.55 -13.15 -8.59
C TYR A 63 12.93 -13.53 -7.22
N GLU A 64 13.73 -14.00 -6.28
CA GLU A 64 13.30 -14.31 -4.92
C GLU A 64 12.86 -13.05 -4.17
N ALA A 65 13.55 -11.91 -4.37
CA ALA A 65 13.14 -10.63 -3.80
C ALA A 65 11.80 -10.15 -4.39
N PHE A 66 11.58 -10.36 -5.68
CA PHE A 66 10.27 -10.12 -6.31
C PHE A 66 9.17 -10.99 -5.68
N LEU A 67 9.41 -12.29 -5.51
CA LEU A 67 8.45 -13.19 -4.87
C LEU A 67 8.16 -12.81 -3.42
N ALA A 68 9.18 -12.44 -2.65
CA ALA A 68 9.04 -12.06 -1.26
C ALA A 68 8.28 -10.73 -1.08
N THR A 69 8.48 -9.76 -1.98
CA THR A 69 7.82 -8.44 -1.89
C THR A 69 6.38 -8.45 -2.39
N THR A 70 6.06 -9.33 -3.35
CA THR A 70 4.72 -9.44 -3.95
C THR A 70 3.88 -10.61 -3.42
N GLY A 71 4.48 -11.49 -2.61
CA GLY A 71 3.84 -12.69 -2.07
C GLY A 71 3.04 -12.47 -0.79
N THR A 72 2.43 -13.55 -0.33
CA THR A 72 1.68 -13.63 0.94
C THR A 72 2.54 -13.85 2.17
N ASP A 73 3.76 -14.33 1.97
CA ASP A 73 4.66 -14.64 3.06
C ASP A 73 5.17 -13.33 3.67
N GLN A 74 5.24 -13.28 4.99
CA GLN A 74 5.91 -12.17 5.66
C GLN A 74 7.38 -12.24 5.28
N SER A 75 7.86 -11.29 4.48
CA SER A 75 9.26 -11.24 4.08
C SER A 75 10.12 -11.16 5.33
N SER A 76 11.14 -12.02 5.41
CA SER A 76 12.11 -12.08 6.50
C SER A 76 13.27 -11.09 6.33
N ASN A 77 13.20 -10.20 5.33
CA ASN A 77 14.30 -9.33 4.92
C ASN A 77 13.93 -7.85 5.05
N GLU A 78 14.95 -7.00 5.06
CA GLU A 78 14.99 -5.52 5.16
C GLU A 78 14.00 -4.73 4.26
N ARG A 79 13.25 -5.39 3.36
CA ARG A 79 12.28 -4.78 2.45
C ARG A 79 10.85 -5.18 2.83
N MET A 80 10.05 -4.15 3.07
CA MET A 80 8.61 -4.26 3.35
C MET A 80 7.87 -4.91 2.18
N SER A 81 7.12 -5.98 2.45
CA SER A 81 6.23 -6.60 1.45
C SER A 81 4.97 -5.76 1.22
N LEU A 82 4.29 -5.96 0.09
CA LEU A 82 3.01 -5.30 -0.20
C LEU A 82 1.96 -5.62 0.86
N ARG A 83 1.98 -6.84 1.42
CA ARG A 83 1.12 -7.25 2.52
C ARG A 83 1.40 -6.45 3.79
N GLN A 84 2.67 -6.43 4.22
CA GLN A 84 3.08 -5.69 5.40
C GLN A 84 2.74 -4.20 5.26
N PHE A 85 2.96 -3.62 4.07
CA PHE A 85 2.57 -2.25 3.79
C PHE A 85 1.06 -2.04 3.96
N ALA A 86 0.23 -2.87 3.33
CA ALA A 86 -1.22 -2.73 3.36
C ALA A 86 -1.76 -2.84 4.80
N GLU A 87 -1.32 -3.86 5.55
CA GLU A 87 -1.72 -4.11 6.93
C GLU A 87 -1.27 -2.97 7.86
N GLN A 88 0.03 -2.61 7.86
CA GLN A 88 0.56 -1.56 8.73
C GLN A 88 -0.03 -0.18 8.40
N ARG A 89 -0.23 0.11 7.11
CA ARG A 89 -0.80 1.39 6.69
C ARG A 89 -2.28 1.49 7.03
N SER A 90 -3.04 0.41 6.84
CA SER A 90 -4.44 0.35 7.28
C SER A 90 -4.55 0.59 8.79
N GLU A 91 -3.75 -0.15 9.58
CA GLU A 91 -3.71 0.00 11.04
C GLU A 91 -3.36 1.42 11.46
N PHE A 92 -2.34 2.03 10.86
CA PHE A 92 -1.95 3.41 11.16
C PHE A 92 -3.08 4.40 10.88
N LEU A 93 -3.75 4.27 9.74
CA LEU A 93 -4.83 5.18 9.33
C LEU A 93 -6.09 5.05 10.19
N LEU A 94 -6.36 3.85 10.72
CA LEU A 94 -7.47 3.62 11.64
C LEU A 94 -7.18 4.11 13.07
N LYS A 95 -5.91 4.12 13.47
CA LYS A 95 -5.48 4.63 14.79
C LYS A 95 -5.26 6.15 14.82
N SER A 96 -5.03 6.79 13.67
CA SER A 96 -4.81 8.23 13.62
C SER A 96 -6.11 9.00 13.91
N HIS A 97 -6.19 9.61 15.09
CA HIS A 97 -7.27 10.50 15.54
C HIS A 97 -7.01 11.96 15.15
#